data_AF-A0AA46N4T3-F1
#
_entry.id   AF-A0AA46N4T3-F1
#
_cell.length_a   1.000
_cell.length_b   1.000
_cell.length_c   1.000
_cell.angle_alpha   90.00
_cell.angle_beta   90.00
_cell.angle_gamma   90.00
#
_symmetry.space_group_name_H-M   'P 1'
#
loop_
_entity.id
_entity.type
_entity.pdbx_description
1 polymer ?
#
loop_
_entity_poly.entity_id
_entity_poly.type
_entity_poly.pdbx_seq_one_letter_code
_entity_poly.pdbx_strand_id
1 'polypeptide(L)'
;MNIVPSKKLIDKLLCMEVDDNDFHQATLNIMYQEWQTNYIGYTYKEILDWFEDTYDSFAKFAVLIGKYNQQVCNGGHIQYFDNGYANGDGGCFYKHSSSIPLHNELIKLFEKTELKEDELSLKVLKILKKFEIEEDDDEILNYDYLRALDSEYYKLCNEFMELINDYIKHKIIGESKC
;
A
#
# COMPACT_ATOMS: atom_id res chain seq x y z
N MET A 1 -10.30 -12.24 11.90
CA MET A 1 -10.73 -12.77 10.59
C MET A 1 -9.79 -12.21 9.55
N ASN A 2 -9.27 -13.05 8.65
CA ASN A 2 -8.34 -12.59 7.62
C ASN A 2 -9.10 -11.81 6.53
N ILE A 3 -8.47 -10.80 5.93
CA ILE A 3 -9.03 -10.13 4.75
C ILE A 3 -8.82 -11.02 3.52
N VAL A 4 -9.86 -11.16 2.71
CA VAL A 4 -9.88 -11.97 1.48
C VAL A 4 -10.49 -11.16 0.34
N PRO A 5 -10.08 -11.37 -0.91
CA PRO A 5 -10.65 -10.67 -2.05
C PRO A 5 -12.13 -11.02 -2.22
N SER A 6 -12.93 -10.02 -2.54
CA SER A 6 -14.33 -10.19 -2.92
C SER A 6 -14.43 -10.83 -4.30
N LYS A 7 -15.53 -11.53 -4.54
CA LYS A 7 -15.87 -12.04 -5.87
C LYS A 7 -15.85 -10.93 -6.93
N LYS A 8 -16.31 -9.73 -6.59
CA LYS A 8 -16.33 -8.59 -7.51
C LYS A 8 -14.93 -8.16 -7.95
N LEU A 9 -13.95 -8.17 -7.03
CA LEU A 9 -12.55 -7.89 -7.36
C LEU A 9 -11.98 -9.01 -8.24
N ILE A 10 -12.21 -10.26 -7.86
CA ILE A 10 -11.74 -11.44 -8.60
C ILE A 10 -12.26 -11.39 -10.04
N ASP A 11 -13.57 -11.27 -10.23
CA ASP A 11 -14.20 -11.22 -11.54
C ASP A 11 -13.63 -10.06 -12.38
N LYS A 12 -13.45 -8.88 -11.77
CA LYS A 12 -12.85 -7.72 -12.45
C LYS A 12 -11.43 -7.99 -12.93
N LEU A 13 -10.58 -8.56 -12.07
CA LEU A 13 -9.18 -8.83 -12.38
C LEU A 13 -9.01 -9.97 -13.40
N LEU A 14 -9.84 -11.02 -13.32
CA LEU A 14 -9.79 -12.14 -14.27
C LEU A 14 -10.30 -11.76 -15.67
N CYS A 15 -11.14 -10.72 -15.78
CA CYS A 15 -11.56 -10.18 -17.07
C CYS A 15 -10.55 -9.20 -17.70
N MET A 16 -9.49 -8.82 -16.98
CA MET A 16 -8.42 -7.98 -17.52
C MET A 16 -7.33 -8.86 -18.14
N GLU A 17 -6.71 -8.40 -19.23
CA GLU A 17 -5.45 -8.97 -19.72
C GLU A 17 -4.33 -8.59 -18.73
N VAL A 18 -4.30 -9.26 -17.58
CA VAL A 18 -3.27 -9.08 -16.55
C VAL A 18 -2.13 -10.04 -16.89
N ASP A 19 -0.90 -9.52 -16.97
CA ASP A 19 0.27 -10.39 -17.03
C ASP A 19 0.32 -11.24 -15.75
N ASP A 20 0.76 -12.50 -15.83
CA ASP A 20 0.47 -13.53 -14.83
C ASP A 20 0.94 -13.19 -13.40
N ASN A 21 1.76 -12.16 -13.20
CA ASN A 21 2.32 -11.73 -11.91
C ASN A 21 1.90 -10.33 -11.44
N ASP A 22 1.00 -9.66 -12.15
CA ASP A 22 0.73 -8.22 -11.96
C ASP A 22 -0.63 -7.89 -11.33
N PHE A 23 -1.30 -8.83 -10.63
CA PHE A 23 -2.59 -8.55 -9.98
C PHE A 23 -2.54 -7.40 -8.98
N HIS A 24 -1.42 -7.24 -8.29
CA HIS A 24 -1.13 -6.08 -7.44
C HIS A 24 -1.20 -4.78 -8.25
N GLN A 25 -0.40 -4.69 -9.31
CA GLN A 25 -0.31 -3.52 -10.18
C GLN A 25 -1.64 -3.26 -10.91
N ALA A 26 -2.34 -4.31 -11.34
CA ALA A 26 -3.66 -4.22 -11.93
C ALA A 26 -4.69 -3.65 -10.94
N THR A 27 -4.67 -4.09 -9.68
CA THR A 27 -5.55 -3.55 -8.62
C THR A 27 -5.31 -2.06 -8.41
N LEU A 28 -4.04 -1.65 -8.35
CA LEU A 28 -3.64 -0.25 -8.27
C LEU A 28 -4.10 0.54 -9.50
N ASN A 29 -3.94 -0.02 -10.70
CA ASN A 29 -4.34 0.63 -11.96
C ASN A 29 -5.85 0.85 -12.03
N ILE A 30 -6.68 -0.09 -11.54
CA ILE A 30 -8.14 0.10 -11.48
C ILE A 30 -8.47 1.32 -10.63
N MET A 31 -7.93 1.41 -9.40
CA MET A 31 -8.20 2.54 -8.51
C MET A 31 -7.72 3.87 -9.12
N TYR A 32 -6.52 3.89 -9.72
CA TYR A 32 -5.98 5.10 -10.33
C TYR A 32 -6.79 5.57 -11.54
N GLN A 33 -7.24 4.64 -12.38
CA GLN A 33 -8.09 4.98 -13.52
C GLN A 33 -9.37 5.67 -13.05
N GLU A 34 -10.03 5.11 -12.03
CA GLU A 34 -11.24 5.68 -11.44
C GLU A 34 -10.96 7.06 -10.82
N TRP A 35 -9.85 7.20 -10.10
CA TRP A 35 -9.43 8.46 -9.51
C TRP A 35 -9.26 9.58 -10.55
N GLN A 36 -8.61 9.26 -11.68
CA GLN A 36 -8.28 10.23 -12.72
C GLN A 36 -9.45 10.55 -13.64
N THR A 37 -10.51 9.74 -13.67
CA THR A 37 -11.60 9.89 -14.64
C THR A 37 -12.93 10.26 -14.00
N ASN A 38 -13.31 9.59 -12.90
CA ASN A 38 -14.63 9.70 -12.30
C ASN A 38 -14.62 10.45 -10.97
N TYR A 39 -13.49 10.45 -10.26
CA TYR A 39 -13.33 11.02 -8.91
C TYR A 39 -12.27 12.12 -8.86
N ILE A 40 -12.22 12.95 -9.91
CA ILE A 40 -11.29 14.08 -9.98
C ILE A 40 -11.52 14.99 -8.78
N GLY A 41 -10.44 15.29 -8.04
CA GLY A 41 -10.48 16.13 -6.84
C GLY A 41 -10.68 15.38 -5.53
N TYR A 42 -10.89 14.06 -5.56
CA TYR A 42 -10.84 13.24 -4.34
C TYR A 42 -9.40 13.20 -3.82
N THR A 43 -9.25 13.18 -2.51
CA THR A 43 -7.99 12.82 -1.83
C THR A 43 -7.70 11.33 -2.04
N TYR A 44 -6.45 10.94 -1.81
CA TYR A 44 -6.04 9.54 -1.88
C TYR A 44 -6.83 8.65 -0.90
N LYS A 45 -7.15 9.17 0.28
CA LYS A 45 -7.97 8.48 1.27
C LYS A 45 -9.40 8.30 0.78
N GLU A 46 -10.03 9.34 0.24
CA GLU A 46 -11.42 9.25 -0.24
C GLU A 46 -11.55 8.22 -1.37
N ILE A 47 -10.61 8.18 -2.31
CA ILE A 47 -10.65 7.17 -3.37
C ILE A 47 -10.37 5.76 -2.83
N LEU A 48 -9.50 5.60 -1.82
CA LEU A 48 -9.26 4.31 -1.18
C LEU A 48 -10.48 3.82 -0.39
N ASP A 49 -11.19 4.71 0.31
CA ASP A 49 -12.42 4.38 1.03
C ASP A 49 -13.51 3.95 0.04
N TRP A 50 -13.68 4.68 -1.06
CA TRP A 50 -14.57 4.26 -2.15
C TRP A 50 -14.16 2.90 -2.74
N PHE A 51 -12.86 2.68 -2.92
CA PHE A 51 -12.34 1.43 -3.50
C PHE A 51 -12.59 0.23 -2.58
N GLU A 52 -12.44 0.42 -1.27
CA GLU A 52 -12.79 -0.56 -0.24
C GLU A 52 -14.29 -0.87 -0.22
N ASP A 53 -15.14 0.16 -0.25
CA ASP A 53 -16.60 -0.01 -0.33
C ASP A 53 -17.03 -0.72 -1.62
N THR A 54 -16.28 -0.50 -2.70
CA THR A 54 -16.58 -1.06 -4.02
C THR A 54 -16.15 -2.50 -4.15
N TYR A 55 -14.99 -2.86 -3.62
CA TYR A 55 -14.39 -4.18 -3.72
C TYR A 55 -14.32 -4.83 -2.34
N ASP A 56 -13.37 -4.45 -1.50
CA ASP A 56 -13.16 -4.95 -0.15
C ASP A 56 -11.87 -4.38 0.47
N SER A 57 -11.64 -4.66 1.76
CA SER A 57 -10.41 -4.28 2.46
C SER A 57 -9.13 -4.94 1.90
N PHE A 58 -9.24 -6.08 1.20
CA PHE A 58 -8.09 -6.72 0.56
C PHE A 58 -7.63 -5.93 -0.66
N ALA A 59 -8.55 -5.36 -1.43
CA ALA A 59 -8.26 -4.43 -2.53
C ALA A 59 -7.52 -3.19 -2.01
N LYS A 60 -8.02 -2.58 -0.93
CA LYS A 60 -7.36 -1.44 -0.26
C LYS A 60 -5.95 -1.80 0.22
N PHE A 61 -5.79 -2.96 0.84
CA PHE A 61 -4.50 -3.49 1.26
C PHE A 61 -3.51 -3.59 0.09
N ALA A 62 -3.92 -4.20 -1.02
CA ALA A 62 -3.07 -4.37 -2.21
C ALA A 62 -2.61 -3.02 -2.76
N VAL A 63 -3.49 -2.01 -2.83
CA VAL A 63 -3.09 -0.67 -3.27
C VAL A 63 -2.11 -0.02 -2.29
N LEU A 64 -2.43 -0.02 -0.99
CA LEU A 64 -1.62 0.63 0.03
C LEU A 64 -0.19 0.06 0.09
N ILE A 65 -0.04 -1.27 0.12
CA ILE A 65 1.30 -1.89 0.21
C ILE A 65 2.13 -1.61 -1.04
N GLY A 66 1.48 -1.58 -2.21
CA GLY A 66 2.11 -1.18 -3.46
C GLY A 66 2.62 0.23 -3.50
N LYS A 67 1.78 1.15 -3.04
CA LYS A 67 2.13 2.56 -3.00
C LYS A 67 3.20 2.88 -1.98
N TYR A 68 3.14 2.24 -0.82
CA TYR A 68 4.24 2.28 0.13
C TYR A 68 5.55 1.85 -0.54
N ASN A 69 5.60 0.65 -1.15
CA ASN A 69 6.81 0.18 -1.83
C ASN A 69 7.28 1.15 -2.93
N GLN A 70 6.37 1.61 -3.79
CA GLN A 70 6.70 2.54 -4.87
C GLN A 70 7.32 3.82 -4.33
N GLN A 71 6.71 4.45 -3.32
CA GLN A 71 7.18 5.74 -2.81
C GLN A 71 8.51 5.60 -2.06
N VAL A 72 8.63 4.58 -1.21
CA VAL A 72 9.86 4.33 -0.45
C VAL A 72 11.01 3.95 -1.38
N CYS A 73 10.80 3.06 -2.36
CA CYS A 73 11.86 2.71 -3.31
C CYS A 73 12.27 3.87 -4.23
N ASN A 74 11.37 4.83 -4.50
CA ASN A 74 11.67 5.98 -5.34
C ASN A 74 12.42 7.10 -4.60
N GLY A 75 12.13 7.33 -3.31
CA GLY A 75 12.66 8.49 -2.59
C GLY A 75 12.68 8.35 -1.06
N GLY A 76 12.58 7.13 -0.55
CA GLY A 76 12.56 6.83 0.88
C GLY A 76 11.24 7.13 1.58
N HIS A 77 11.20 6.84 2.88
CA HIS A 77 10.06 7.10 3.76
C HIS A 77 9.69 8.58 3.82
N ILE A 78 10.66 9.48 3.61
CA ILE A 78 10.42 10.91 3.51
C ILE A 78 9.56 11.22 2.30
N GLN A 79 9.88 10.68 1.11
CA GLN A 79 9.03 10.89 -0.06
C GLN A 79 7.64 10.27 0.12
N TYR A 80 7.54 9.12 0.79
CA TYR A 80 6.25 8.51 1.14
C TYR A 80 5.40 9.41 2.05
N PHE A 81 6.04 10.08 3.01
CA PHE A 81 5.43 11.09 3.86
C PHE A 81 5.05 12.34 3.08
N ASP A 82 6.02 13.05 2.50
CA ASP A 82 5.89 14.36 1.82
C ASP A 82 4.90 14.36 0.65
N ASN A 83 4.71 13.20 0.00
CA ASN A 83 3.71 13.06 -1.05
C ASN A 83 2.31 12.73 -0.51
N GLY A 84 2.09 12.89 0.81
CA GLY A 84 0.82 12.72 1.48
C GLY A 84 0.27 11.29 1.51
N TYR A 85 1.04 10.27 1.13
CA TYR A 85 0.53 8.88 1.07
C TYR A 85 0.44 8.22 2.45
N ALA A 86 1.25 8.66 3.42
CA ALA A 86 1.16 8.22 4.81
C ALA A 86 -0.07 8.79 5.52
N ASN A 87 -0.48 10.01 5.15
CA ASN A 87 -1.63 10.69 5.72
C ASN A 87 -2.93 10.30 5.01
N GLY A 88 -2.96 10.44 3.69
CA GLY A 88 -4.15 10.19 2.88
C GLY A 88 -4.57 11.33 1.97
N ASP A 89 -3.89 12.47 2.00
CA ASP A 89 -4.14 13.52 1.02
C ASP A 89 -3.72 13.05 -0.38
N GLY A 90 -2.50 12.51 -0.47
CA GLY A 90 -1.86 12.14 -1.73
C GLY A 90 -1.51 13.34 -2.62
N GLY A 91 -0.57 13.13 -3.53
CA GLY A 91 -0.11 14.17 -4.45
C GLY A 91 1.18 14.84 -3.97
N CYS A 92 1.96 15.31 -4.94
CA CYS A 92 3.28 15.90 -4.68
C CYS A 92 3.15 17.42 -4.46
N PHE A 93 3.98 17.98 -3.58
CA PHE A 93 4.14 19.43 -3.35
C PHE A 93 2.98 20.16 -2.64
N TYR A 94 2.16 19.45 -1.85
CA TYR A 94 1.12 20.08 -1.02
C TYR A 94 1.39 19.84 0.46
N LYS A 95 1.19 20.87 1.30
CA LYS A 95 1.24 20.71 2.75
C LYS A 95 0.12 19.80 3.21
N HIS A 96 0.45 18.82 4.04
CA HIS A 96 -0.49 17.91 4.70
C HIS A 96 -0.18 17.84 6.20
N SER A 97 -1.10 17.27 6.98
CA SER A 97 -0.88 17.05 8.41
C SER A 97 0.24 16.02 8.66
N SER A 98 1.00 16.19 9.75
CA SER A 98 1.99 15.22 10.26
C SER A 98 1.42 13.86 10.60
N SER A 99 0.11 13.80 10.85
CA SER A 99 -0.55 12.55 11.20
C SER A 99 -0.41 11.53 10.07
N ILE A 100 -0.21 10.26 10.41
CA ILE A 100 -0.06 9.16 9.44
C ILE A 100 -1.21 8.12 9.51
N PRO A 101 -2.49 8.52 9.47
CA PRO A 101 -3.60 7.58 9.66
C PRO A 101 -3.69 6.49 8.59
N LEU A 102 -3.37 6.77 7.32
CA LEU A 102 -3.35 5.73 6.28
C LEU A 102 -2.20 4.73 6.46
N HIS A 103 -1.03 5.18 6.93
CA HIS A 103 0.06 4.27 7.26
C HIS A 103 -0.35 3.31 8.39
N ASN A 104 -1.00 3.83 9.42
CA ASN A 104 -1.54 3.02 10.51
C ASN A 104 -2.63 2.04 10.04
N GLU A 105 -3.41 2.45 9.05
CA GLU A 105 -4.39 1.57 8.40
C GLU A 105 -3.72 0.45 7.59
N LEU A 106 -2.67 0.75 6.83
CA LEU A 106 -1.87 -0.27 6.15
C LEU A 106 -1.36 -1.32 7.14
N ILE A 107 -0.79 -0.91 8.29
CA ILE A 107 -0.34 -1.84 9.33
C ILE A 107 -1.50 -2.73 9.81
N LYS A 108 -2.66 -2.13 10.12
CA LYS A 108 -3.84 -2.88 10.58
C LYS A 108 -4.34 -3.90 9.55
N LEU A 109 -4.33 -3.53 8.26
CA LEU A 109 -4.71 -4.43 7.18
C LEU A 109 -3.68 -5.54 6.99
N PHE A 110 -2.39 -5.22 7.05
CA PHE A 110 -1.30 -6.19 6.97
C PHE A 110 -1.43 -7.27 8.05
N GLU A 111 -1.74 -6.89 9.29
CA GLU A 111 -1.97 -7.83 10.41
C GLU A 111 -3.20 -8.74 10.26
N LYS A 112 -4.13 -8.36 9.37
CA LYS A 112 -5.29 -9.18 8.99
C LYS A 112 -4.99 -10.10 7.80
N THR A 113 -3.76 -10.14 7.30
CA THR A 113 -3.36 -11.12 6.28
C THR A 113 -2.69 -12.35 6.90
N GLU A 114 -2.50 -13.39 6.08
CA GLU A 114 -1.72 -14.58 6.44
C GLU A 114 -0.20 -14.33 6.36
N LEU A 115 0.21 -13.20 5.77
CA LEU A 115 1.62 -12.80 5.63
C LEU A 115 2.32 -12.65 6.99
N LYS A 116 1.58 -12.41 8.08
CA LYS A 116 2.15 -12.33 9.43
C LYS A 116 2.80 -13.62 9.93
N GLU A 117 2.61 -14.73 9.22
CA GLU A 117 3.25 -16.02 9.55
C GLU A 117 4.57 -16.21 8.80
N ASP A 118 4.85 -15.38 7.79
CA ASP A 118 6.07 -15.41 6.99
C ASP A 118 7.19 -14.53 7.60
N GLU A 119 8.43 -15.04 7.59
CA GLU A 119 9.57 -14.39 8.25
C GLU A 119 9.94 -13.06 7.58
N LEU A 120 9.95 -13.01 6.24
CA LEU A 120 10.28 -11.82 5.47
C LEU A 120 9.23 -10.73 5.69
N SER A 121 7.96 -11.11 5.61
CA SER A 121 6.80 -10.27 5.88
C SER A 121 6.82 -9.70 7.31
N LEU A 122 7.22 -10.50 8.31
CA LEU A 122 7.40 -10.02 9.68
C LEU A 122 8.53 -9.01 9.82
N LYS A 123 9.63 -9.15 9.06
CA LYS A 123 10.71 -8.15 9.04
C LYS A 123 10.21 -6.83 8.45
N VAL A 124 9.47 -6.88 7.34
CA VAL A 124 8.90 -5.67 6.73
C VAL A 124 7.82 -5.04 7.62
N LEU A 125 6.97 -5.83 8.27
CA LEU A 125 5.99 -5.32 9.23
C LEU A 125 6.65 -4.57 10.40
N LYS A 126 7.82 -5.03 10.87
CA LYS A 126 8.59 -4.31 11.89
C LYS A 126 9.09 -2.96 11.38
N ILE A 127 9.53 -2.88 10.12
CA ILE A 127 9.93 -1.62 9.48
C ILE A 127 8.73 -0.66 9.40
N LEU A 128 7.59 -1.14 8.91
CA LEU A 128 6.35 -0.35 8.86
C LEU A 128 6.00 0.21 10.24
N LYS A 129 6.07 -0.61 11.30
CA LYS A 129 5.75 -0.18 12.67
C LYS A 129 6.76 0.78 13.29
N LYS A 130 7.99 0.82 12.79
CA LYS A 130 9.04 1.75 13.22
C LYS A 130 8.90 3.12 12.57
N PHE A 131 8.18 3.23 11.45
CA PHE A 131 8.04 4.50 10.75
C PHE A 131 7.32 5.53 11.63
N GLU A 132 8.04 6.60 11.94
CA GLU A 132 7.59 7.75 12.72
C GLU A 132 8.23 9.02 12.14
N ILE A 133 7.50 10.12 12.19
CA ILE A 133 7.97 11.43 11.73
C ILE A 133 8.07 12.34 12.95
N GLU A 134 9.23 12.94 13.12
CA GLU A 134 9.44 14.07 14.03
C GLU A 134 9.62 15.32 13.18
N GLU A 135 8.70 16.28 13.30
CA GLU A 135 8.73 17.53 12.52
C GLU A 135 8.56 18.77 13.41
N ASP A 136 9.18 19.88 13.01
CA ASP A 136 8.99 21.22 13.57
C ASP A 136 9.07 22.27 12.45
N ASP A 137 8.07 23.17 12.35
CA ASP A 137 7.98 24.23 11.33
C ASP A 137 8.39 23.80 9.89
N ASP A 138 7.88 22.65 9.44
CA ASP A 138 8.17 22.00 8.13
C ASP A 138 9.56 21.35 7.98
N GLU A 139 10.35 21.23 9.05
CA GLU A 139 11.65 20.52 9.07
C GLU A 139 11.52 19.12 9.69
N ILE A 140 11.95 18.08 8.96
CA ILE A 140 12.03 16.71 9.48
C ILE A 140 13.28 16.59 10.37
N LEU A 141 13.06 16.42 11.66
CA LEU A 141 14.11 16.38 12.69
C LEU A 141 14.79 15.00 12.77
N ASN A 142 14.07 13.93 12.45
CA ASN A 142 14.56 12.55 12.53
C ASN A 142 15.05 11.99 11.17
N TYR A 143 15.62 12.84 10.32
CA TYR A 143 16.07 12.48 8.97
C TYR A 143 17.01 11.26 8.92
N ASP A 144 18.05 11.23 9.76
CA ASP A 144 19.03 10.13 9.78
C ASP A 144 18.39 8.80 10.20
N TYR A 145 17.40 8.84 11.09
CA TYR A 145 16.63 7.68 11.49
C TYR A 145 15.83 7.11 10.31
N LEU A 146 15.13 7.98 9.56
CA LEU A 146 14.37 7.57 8.37
C LEU A 146 15.28 6.99 7.29
N ARG A 147 16.48 7.55 7.09
CA ARG A 147 17.48 7.02 6.15
C ARG A 147 18.02 5.65 6.55
N ALA A 148 18.17 5.40 7.85
CA ALA A 148 18.52 4.07 8.35
C ALA A 148 17.38 3.07 8.10
N LEU A 149 16.13 3.50 8.32
CA LEU A 149 14.93 2.70 8.06
C LEU A 149 14.75 2.37 6.57
N ASP A 150 14.98 3.34 5.68
CA ASP A 150 15.06 3.13 4.23
C ASP A 150 16.07 2.03 3.88
N SER A 151 17.27 2.10 4.47
CA SER A 151 18.34 1.14 4.24
C SER A 151 18.01 -0.26 4.76
N GLU A 152 17.21 -0.37 5.82
CA GLU A 152 16.64 -1.67 6.26
C GLU A 152 15.65 -2.19 5.21
N TYR A 153 14.77 -1.34 4.69
CA TYR A 153 13.75 -1.74 3.72
C TYR A 153 14.33 -2.14 2.36
N TYR A 154 15.30 -1.40 1.84
CA TYR A 154 15.92 -1.68 0.53
C TYR A 154 16.61 -3.04 0.45
N LYS A 155 17.00 -3.62 1.59
CA LYS A 155 17.55 -4.98 1.64
C LYS A 155 16.50 -6.05 1.42
N LEU A 156 15.21 -5.71 1.58
CA LEU A 156 14.10 -6.64 1.62
C LEU A 156 13.07 -6.40 0.50
N CYS A 157 12.98 -5.17 -0.04
CA CYS A 157 11.85 -4.74 -0.85
C CYS A 157 11.63 -5.59 -2.12
N ASN A 158 12.67 -6.03 -2.80
CA ASN A 158 12.55 -6.87 -3.99
C ASN A 158 11.92 -8.24 -3.67
N GLU A 159 12.53 -9.00 -2.76
CA GLU A 159 12.02 -10.30 -2.31
C GLU A 159 10.62 -10.17 -1.70
N PHE A 160 10.38 -9.08 -0.97
CA PHE A 160 9.10 -8.82 -0.34
C PHE A 160 8.00 -8.56 -1.37
N MET A 161 8.28 -7.81 -2.44
CA MET A 161 7.28 -7.55 -3.48
C MET A 161 7.00 -8.78 -4.34
N GLU A 162 7.98 -9.64 -4.58
CA GLU A 162 7.74 -10.97 -5.18
C GLU A 162 6.76 -11.78 -4.33
N LEU A 163 7.00 -11.83 -3.02
CA LEU A 163 6.13 -12.52 -2.08
C LEU A 163 4.71 -11.93 -2.02
N ILE A 164 4.57 -10.60 -2.03
CA ILE A 164 3.28 -9.92 -2.08
C ILE A 164 2.52 -10.26 -3.37
N ASN A 165 3.21 -10.27 -4.51
CA ASN A 165 2.60 -10.60 -5.80
C ASN A 165 2.10 -12.04 -5.81
N ASP A 166 2.91 -12.99 -5.34
CA ASP A 166 2.53 -14.39 -5.24
C ASP A 166 1.35 -14.59 -4.28
N TYR A 167 1.36 -13.92 -3.12
CA TYR A 167 0.25 -13.96 -2.17
C TYR A 167 -1.05 -13.45 -2.80
N ILE A 168 -1.01 -12.28 -3.45
CA ILE A 168 -2.20 -11.70 -4.09
C ILE A 168 -2.71 -12.62 -5.21
N LYS A 169 -1.81 -13.12 -6.06
CA LYS A 169 -2.14 -14.07 -7.12
C LYS A 169 -2.80 -15.33 -6.58
N HIS A 170 -2.25 -15.91 -5.52
CA HIS A 170 -2.82 -17.08 -4.87
C HIS A 170 -4.21 -16.81 -4.29
N LYS A 171 -4.44 -15.63 -3.70
CA LYS A 171 -5.77 -15.26 -3.21
C LYS A 171 -6.77 -15.05 -4.35
N ILE A 172 -6.37 -14.43 -5.47
CA ILE A 172 -7.27 -14.21 -6.61
C ILE A 172 -7.60 -15.53 -7.35
N ILE A 173 -6.58 -16.35 -7.66
CA ILE A 173 -6.75 -17.61 -8.42
C ILE A 173 -7.27 -18.75 -7.54
N GLY A 174 -6.86 -18.80 -6.27
CA GLY A 174 -7.30 -19.84 -5.34
C GLY A 174 -8.79 -19.74 -5.04
N GLU A 175 -9.27 -18.52 -4.80
CA GLU A 175 -10.69 -18.25 -4.51
C GLU A 175 -11.57 -18.33 -5.77
N SER A 176 -11.02 -18.17 -6.98
CA SER A 176 -11.80 -18.30 -8.24
C SER A 176 -12.16 -19.75 -8.59
N LYS A 177 -11.52 -20.73 -7.95
CA LYS A 177 -11.77 -22.16 -8.15
C LYS A 177 -12.73 -22.76 -7.12
N CYS A 178 -13.19 -21.99 -6.14
CA CYS A 178 -14.17 -22.38 -5.14
C CYS A 178 -15.57 -21.82 -5.48
#